data_AF-A0A0M3I8M4-F1
#
_entry.id   AF-A0A0M3I8M4-F1
#
_cell.length_a   1.000
_cell.length_b   1.000
_cell.length_c   1.000
_cell.angle_alpha   90.00
_cell.angle_beta   90.00
_cell.angle_gamma   90.00
#
_symmetry.space_group_name_H-M   'P 1'
#
loop_
_entity.id
_entity.type
_entity.pdbx_description
1 polymer ?
#
loop_
_entity_poly.entity_id
_entity_poly.type
_entity_poly.pdbx_seq_one_letter_code
_entity_poly.pdbx_strand_id
1 'polypeptide(L)'
;MGSSPSKKQPPIIAQCSAPAYCVKSVGSRHILLAGGGGAAKTGVANHIETLLLSFDRLIRRQPSSNVDGIAMKAHLTSTIKTDPHATMNMDVICIGMPEYGRYLLAAGHDQYCDIYESKGFALSSDKIGEDGRSLLTLNFEQITRIQTDEKPGQPYQARCFCQ
;
A
#
# COMPACT_ATOMS: atom_id res chain seq x y z
N MET A 1 -27.74 29.88 20.07
CA MET A 1 -27.03 29.40 18.86
C MET A 1 -25.82 28.60 19.33
N GLY A 2 -25.92 27.27 19.36
CA GLY A 2 -24.85 26.40 19.86
C GLY A 2 -23.91 26.01 18.73
N SER A 3 -22.69 26.55 18.72
CA SER A 3 -21.63 26.08 17.83
C SER A 3 -21.06 24.78 18.38
N SER A 4 -21.56 23.65 17.89
CA SER A 4 -20.91 22.35 18.09
C SER A 4 -19.48 22.41 17.57
N PRO A 5 -18.46 21.98 18.33
CA PRO A 5 -17.10 21.96 17.85
C PRO A 5 -17.02 20.99 16.65
N SER A 6 -16.63 21.53 15.50
CA SER A 6 -16.30 20.75 14.31
C SER A 6 -15.30 19.66 14.70
N LYS A 7 -15.67 18.39 14.50
CA LYS A 7 -14.76 17.26 14.72
C LYS A 7 -13.54 17.49 13.82
N LYS A 8 -12.37 17.70 14.42
CA LYS A 8 -11.11 17.84 13.68
C LYS A 8 -10.94 16.61 12.78
N GLN A 9 -10.70 16.85 11.49
CA GLN A 9 -10.45 15.77 10.54
C GLN A 9 -9.16 15.03 10.92
N PRO A 10 -9.10 13.70 10.71
CA PRO A 10 -7.89 12.95 10.96
C PRO A 10 -6.74 13.44 10.06
N PRO A 11 -5.48 13.38 10.53
CA PRO A 11 -4.33 13.82 9.74
C PRO A 11 -4.10 12.90 8.54
N ILE A 12 -3.75 13.50 7.41
CA ILE A 12 -3.37 12.78 6.18
C ILE A 12 -1.87 12.48 6.27
N ILE A 13 -1.49 11.20 6.23
CA ILE A 13 -0.10 10.74 6.38
C ILE A 13 0.58 10.33 5.07
N ALA A 14 -0.21 10.16 4.00
CA ALA A 14 0.24 9.74 2.68
C ALA A 14 -0.75 10.23 1.61
N GLN A 15 -0.25 10.51 0.40
CA GLN A 15 -1.06 10.73 -0.79
C GLN A 15 -0.65 9.70 -1.85
N CYS A 16 -1.63 8.98 -2.39
CA CYS A 16 -1.41 8.01 -3.46
C CYS A 16 -1.66 8.66 -4.82
N SER A 17 -0.93 8.19 -5.81
CA SER A 17 -1.06 8.69 -7.19
C SER A 17 -2.29 8.13 -7.93
N ALA A 18 -2.88 7.04 -7.42
CA ALA A 18 -4.09 6.40 -7.96
C ALA A 18 -5.12 6.09 -6.86
N PRO A 19 -6.40 5.85 -7.22
CA PRO A 19 -7.42 5.40 -6.28
C PRO A 19 -7.02 4.07 -5.64
N ALA A 20 -6.94 4.02 -4.31
CA ALA A 20 -6.67 2.79 -3.57
C ALA A 20 -7.97 2.02 -3.34
N TYR A 21 -7.98 0.75 -3.76
CA TYR A 21 -9.08 -0.19 -3.53
C TYR A 21 -8.78 -1.14 -2.38
N CYS A 22 -7.51 -1.39 -2.08
CA CYS A 22 -7.08 -2.33 -1.05
C CYS A 22 -6.01 -1.72 -0.17
N VAL A 23 -6.07 -2.05 1.12
CA VAL A 23 -5.04 -1.72 2.11
C VAL A 23 -4.75 -2.95 2.97
N LYS A 24 -3.47 -3.29 3.14
CA LYS A 24 -3.02 -4.39 4.01
C LYS A 24 -1.75 -3.99 4.76
N SER A 25 -1.70 -4.26 6.06
CA SER A 25 -0.49 -4.09 6.86
C SER A 25 0.45 -5.28 6.67
N VAL A 26 1.75 -5.00 6.52
CA VAL A 26 2.79 -6.03 6.40
C VAL A 26 3.90 -5.75 7.40
N GLY A 27 4.26 -6.76 8.18
CA GLY A 27 5.16 -6.57 9.31
C GLY A 27 4.63 -5.55 10.32
N SER A 28 5.55 -4.85 10.98
CA SER A 28 5.21 -3.89 12.05
C SER A 28 4.99 -2.46 11.57
N ARG A 29 5.55 -2.09 10.41
CA ARG A 29 5.59 -0.70 9.95
C ARG A 29 5.34 -0.50 8.46
N HIS A 30 5.04 -1.56 7.69
CA HIS A 30 4.74 -1.40 6.27
C HIS A 30 3.24 -1.50 6.02
N ILE A 31 2.75 -0.68 5.10
CA ILE A 31 1.39 -0.75 4.56
C ILE A 31 1.49 -0.93 3.06
N LEU A 32 0.76 -1.90 2.53
CA LEU A 32 0.50 -2.03 1.10
C LEU A 32 -0.79 -1.31 0.76
N LEU A 33 -0.72 -0.48 -0.27
CA LEU A 33 -1.87 0.12 -0.92
C LEU A 33 -1.91 -0.35 -2.35
N ALA A 34 -3.08 -0.74 -2.81
CA ALA A 34 -3.25 -1.21 -4.17
C ALA A 34 -4.51 -0.67 -4.79
N GLY A 35 -4.43 -0.41 -6.09
CA GLY A 35 -5.56 0.07 -6.85
C GLY A 35 -5.14 0.52 -8.23
N GLY A 36 -5.91 1.42 -8.81
CA GLY A 36 -5.67 1.91 -10.16
C GLY A 36 -6.92 2.40 -10.87
N GLY A 37 -6.75 2.88 -12.09
CA GLY A 37 -7.85 3.34 -12.96
C GLY A 37 -8.52 2.23 -13.78
N GLY A 38 -8.02 1.00 -13.70
CA GLY A 38 -8.46 -0.13 -14.52
C GLY A 38 -8.04 0.01 -15.98
N ALA A 39 -8.54 -0.89 -16.83
CA ALA A 39 -8.21 -0.93 -18.25
C ALA A 39 -8.82 0.22 -19.09
N ALA A 40 -9.50 1.17 -18.45
CA ALA A 40 -10.31 2.21 -19.11
C ALA A 40 -9.51 3.36 -19.78
N LYS A 41 -8.18 3.20 -19.99
CA LYS A 41 -7.30 4.22 -20.62
C LYS A 41 -7.48 5.64 -20.04
N THR A 42 -7.77 5.74 -18.75
CA THR A 42 -8.03 7.01 -18.05
C THR A 42 -6.75 7.82 -17.79
N GLY A 43 -5.58 7.28 -18.11
CA GLY A 43 -4.28 7.89 -17.79
C GLY A 43 -3.86 7.67 -16.33
N VAL A 44 -4.69 7.00 -15.52
CA VAL A 44 -4.38 6.65 -14.13
C VAL A 44 -3.65 5.32 -14.09
N ALA A 45 -2.44 5.31 -13.51
CA ALA A 45 -1.60 4.11 -13.41
C ALA A 45 -2.21 3.05 -12.48
N ASN A 46 -1.97 1.77 -12.77
CA ASN A 46 -2.32 0.67 -11.88
C ASN A 46 -1.06 0.17 -11.17
N HIS A 47 -1.07 0.18 -9.84
CA HIS A 47 0.08 -0.22 -9.06
C HIS A 47 -0.26 -0.68 -7.64
N ILE A 48 0.70 -1.36 -7.05
CA ILE A 48 0.77 -1.67 -5.63
C ILE A 48 1.93 -0.86 -5.04
N GLU A 49 1.64 -0.02 -4.06
CA GLU A 49 2.60 0.83 -3.35
C GLU A 49 2.86 0.28 -1.94
N THR A 50 4.13 0.13 -1.59
CA THR A 50 4.55 -0.20 -0.22
C THR A 50 5.01 1.05 0.49
N LEU A 51 4.29 1.43 1.53
CA LEU A 51 4.58 2.58 2.38
C LEU A 51 5.20 2.12 3.70
N LEU A 52 6.29 2.78 4.12
CA LEU A 52 6.86 2.63 5.46
C LEU A 52 6.33 3.73 6.37
N LEU A 53 5.70 3.33 7.47
CA LEU A 53 5.29 4.23 8.53
C LEU A 53 6.50 4.67 9.37
N SER A 54 6.66 5.97 9.47
CA SER A 54 7.62 6.64 10.35
C SER A 54 6.90 7.63 11.25
N PHE A 55 7.60 8.08 12.28
CA PHE A 55 7.11 9.10 13.20
C PHE A 55 8.11 10.24 13.18
N ASP A 56 7.63 11.43 12.84
CA ASP A 56 8.44 12.63 12.97
C ASP A 56 8.57 12.95 14.47
N ARG A 57 9.77 12.72 15.01
CA ARG A 57 10.07 13.13 16.38
C ARG A 57 10.41 14.60 16.31
N LEU A 58 9.51 15.42 16.85
CA LEU A 58 9.62 16.85 17.16
C LEU A 58 8.86 17.74 16.16
N ILE A 59 7.55 17.91 16.40
CA ILE A 59 7.00 19.26 16.23
C ILE A 59 7.73 20.12 17.26
N ARG A 60 8.75 20.84 16.80
CA ARG A 60 9.48 21.85 17.58
C ARG A 60 8.42 22.77 18.20
N ARG A 61 8.33 22.79 19.54
CA ARG A 61 7.45 23.65 20.35
C ARG A 61 7.11 24.96 19.62
N GLN A 62 5.92 25.05 19.03
CA GLN A 62 5.28 26.36 18.91
C GLN A 62 4.53 26.60 20.23
N PRO A 63 4.76 27.72 20.91
CA PRO A 63 4.25 27.96 22.27
C PRO A 63 2.72 28.19 22.35
N SER A 64 1.96 27.93 21.28
CA SER A 64 0.54 28.31 21.17
C SER A 64 -0.43 27.15 20.93
N SER A 65 0.01 25.89 20.81
CA SER A 65 -0.91 24.75 20.65
C SER A 65 -0.59 23.60 21.59
N ASN A 66 -1.47 23.40 22.58
CA ASN A 66 -1.46 22.33 23.59
C ASN A 66 -1.80 20.94 23.02
N VAL A 67 -1.17 20.52 21.92
CA VAL A 67 -1.36 19.17 21.35
C VAL A 67 0.02 18.56 21.11
N ASP A 68 0.56 17.92 22.15
CA ASP A 68 1.71 17.04 22.06
C ASP A 68 1.30 15.79 21.25
N GLY A 69 1.42 15.88 19.93
CA GLY A 69 1.11 14.79 19.01
C GLY A 69 2.35 14.35 18.24
N ILE A 70 2.70 13.07 18.35
CA ILE A 70 3.67 12.46 17.43
C ILE A 70 3.02 12.42 16.05
N ALA A 71 3.55 13.17 15.09
CA ALA A 71 3.04 13.17 13.72
C ALA A 71 3.54 11.93 12.98
N MET A 72 2.63 11.02 12.64
CA MET A 72 2.93 9.87 11.79
C MET A 72 3.07 10.35 10.34
N LYS A 73 4.07 9.83 9.63
CA LYS A 73 4.31 10.04 8.20
C LYS A 73 4.46 8.68 7.52
N ALA A 74 4.06 8.57 6.26
CA ALA A 74 4.32 7.37 5.45
C ALA A 74 5.26 7.71 4.29
N HIS A 75 6.27 6.87 4.06
CA HIS A 75 7.25 7.03 2.99
C HIS A 75 7.11 5.91 1.95
N LEU A 76 7.06 6.27 0.67
CA LEU A 76 6.97 5.29 -0.42
C LEU A 76 8.30 4.55 -0.61
N THR A 77 8.29 3.25 -0.29
CA THR A 77 9.49 2.40 -0.32
C THR A 77 9.60 1.56 -1.58
N SER A 78 8.51 1.00 -2.09
CA SER A 78 8.51 0.23 -3.34
C SER A 78 7.19 0.40 -4.08
N THR A 79 7.23 0.21 -5.40
CA THR A 79 6.05 0.29 -6.27
C THR A 79 6.12 -0.84 -7.29
N ILE A 80 5.03 -1.59 -7.42
CA ILE A 80 4.86 -2.65 -8.41
C ILE A 80 3.83 -2.17 -9.41
N LYS A 81 4.17 -2.15 -10.69
CA LYS A 81 3.21 -1.81 -11.74
C LYS A 81 2.39 -3.04 -12.08
N THR A 82 1.06 -2.91 -12.06
CA THR A 82 0.12 -4.00 -12.37
C THR A 82 -0.62 -3.77 -13.69
N ASP A 83 -0.20 -2.78 -14.47
CA ASP A 83 -0.79 -2.44 -15.75
C ASP A 83 -0.89 -3.67 -16.67
N PRO A 84 -2.01 -3.83 -17.40
CA PRO A 84 -3.10 -2.87 -17.58
C PRO A 84 -4.24 -2.97 -16.53
N HIS A 85 -4.13 -3.88 -15.55
CA HIS A 85 -5.25 -4.22 -14.67
C HIS A 85 -5.13 -3.56 -13.29
N ALA A 86 -6.25 -3.00 -12.80
CA ALA A 86 -6.32 -2.51 -11.43
C ALA A 86 -6.34 -3.68 -10.45
N THR A 87 -5.73 -3.48 -9.28
CA THR A 87 -5.83 -4.43 -8.17
C THR A 87 -7.11 -4.16 -7.40
N MET A 88 -8.06 -5.08 -7.42
CA MET A 88 -9.40 -4.90 -6.83
C MET A 88 -9.56 -5.59 -5.48
N ASN A 89 -8.74 -6.60 -5.21
CA ASN A 89 -8.62 -7.23 -3.90
C ASN A 89 -7.17 -7.65 -3.67
N MET A 90 -6.84 -7.86 -2.40
CA MET A 90 -5.50 -8.21 -1.98
C MET A 90 -5.57 -8.99 -0.69
N ASP A 91 -4.76 -10.03 -0.58
CA ASP A 91 -4.45 -10.64 0.71
C ASP A 91 -2.95 -10.92 0.86
N VAL A 92 -2.46 -10.91 2.11
CA VAL A 92 -1.05 -11.06 2.43
C VAL A 92 -0.89 -12.04 3.58
N ILE A 93 -0.06 -13.05 3.37
CA ILE A 93 0.31 -14.03 4.39
C ILE A 93 1.82 -13.96 4.66
N CYS A 94 2.22 -14.10 5.92
CA CYS A 94 3.63 -14.25 6.28
C CYS A 94 4.06 -15.71 6.06
N ILE A 95 5.12 -15.93 5.30
CA ILE A 95 5.70 -17.26 5.10
C ILE A 95 6.97 -17.37 5.94
N GLY A 96 6.88 -18.11 7.03
CA GLY A 96 8.00 -18.33 7.95
C GLY A 96 8.04 -17.29 9.07
N MET A 97 9.25 -16.93 9.50
CA MET A 97 9.43 -15.99 10.62
C MET A 97 9.27 -14.54 10.13
N PRO A 98 8.49 -13.70 10.82
CA PRO A 98 8.28 -12.30 10.45
C PRO A 98 9.56 -11.47 10.31
N GLU A 99 10.62 -11.84 11.04
CA GLU A 99 11.92 -11.16 11.04
C GLU A 99 12.63 -11.24 9.69
N TYR A 100 12.44 -12.34 8.95
CA TYR A 100 13.00 -12.49 7.60
C TYR A 100 12.23 -11.68 6.56
N GLY A 101 11.04 -11.18 6.90
CA GLY A 101 10.23 -10.36 6.02
C GLY A 101 9.74 -11.09 4.77
N ARG A 102 9.53 -12.41 4.84
CA ARG A 102 8.99 -13.21 3.74
C ARG A 102 7.47 -13.26 3.81
N TYR A 103 6.83 -12.74 2.79
CA TYR A 103 5.39 -12.62 2.66
C TYR A 103 4.99 -13.08 1.27
N LEU A 104 3.85 -13.78 1.20
CA LEU A 104 3.14 -14.04 -0.03
C LEU A 104 2.00 -13.04 -0.12
N LEU A 105 1.86 -12.45 -1.28
CA LEU A 105 0.84 -11.48 -1.60
C LEU A 105 0.01 -12.03 -2.75
N ALA A 106 -1.29 -12.19 -2.55
CA ALA A 106 -2.23 -12.53 -3.61
C ALA A 106 -3.01 -11.27 -3.99
N ALA A 107 -2.90 -10.84 -5.25
CA ALA A 107 -3.58 -9.66 -5.76
C ALA A 107 -4.57 -10.06 -6.85
N GLY A 108 -5.86 -9.80 -6.61
CA GLY A 108 -6.90 -10.02 -7.60
C GLY A 108 -6.99 -8.85 -8.57
N HIS A 109 -6.78 -9.18 -9.82
CA HIS A 109 -7.04 -8.38 -11.00
C HIS A 109 -8.23 -9.01 -11.75
N ASP A 110 -8.94 -8.25 -12.59
CA ASP A 110 -10.09 -8.67 -13.42
C ASP A 110 -10.39 -10.19 -13.43
N GLN A 111 -9.69 -10.96 -14.27
CA GLN A 111 -9.79 -12.43 -14.39
C GLN A 111 -8.51 -13.16 -13.93
N TYR A 112 -7.59 -12.46 -13.27
CA TYR A 112 -6.28 -12.96 -12.89
C TYR A 112 -6.04 -12.76 -11.40
N CYS A 113 -5.48 -13.75 -10.73
CA CYS A 113 -4.89 -13.56 -9.41
C CYS A 113 -3.39 -13.70 -9.54
N ASP A 114 -2.68 -12.60 -9.34
CA ASP A 114 -1.22 -12.57 -9.36
C ASP A 114 -0.68 -12.81 -7.95
N ILE A 115 0.26 -13.74 -7.85
CA ILE A 115 0.94 -14.06 -6.61
C ILE A 115 2.32 -13.43 -6.65
N TYR A 116 2.65 -12.69 -5.60
CA TYR A 116 3.92 -12.04 -5.39
C TYR A 116 4.59 -12.58 -4.12
N GLU A 117 5.91 -12.66 -4.12
CA GLU A 117 6.70 -13.03 -2.96
C GLU A 117 7.64 -11.89 -2.59
N SER A 118 7.78 -11.59 -1.29
CA SER A 118 8.76 -10.61 -0.83
C SER A 118 10.16 -11.21 -0.64
N LYS A 119 11.18 -10.40 -0.99
CA LYS A 119 12.61 -10.74 -0.84
C LYS A 119 13.18 -10.50 0.56
N GLY A 120 12.33 -10.25 1.55
CA GLY A 120 12.74 -9.84 2.88
C GLY A 120 12.99 -8.34 3.01
N PHE A 121 13.32 -7.91 4.23
CA PHE A 121 13.61 -6.51 4.51
C PHE A 121 15.01 -6.12 4.03
N ALA A 122 15.09 -5.03 3.29
CA ALA A 122 16.35 -4.46 2.83
C ALA A 122 16.48 -3.00 3.28
N LEU A 123 17.70 -2.54 3.53
CA LEU A 123 17.96 -1.12 3.74
C LEU A 123 18.31 -0.51 2.38
N SER A 124 17.51 0.44 1.91
CA SER A 124 17.86 1.19 0.71
C SER A 124 18.72 2.40 1.07
N SER A 125 19.93 2.46 0.53
CA SER A 125 20.78 3.67 0.55
C SER A 125 20.16 4.81 -0.26
N ASP A 126 19.38 4.47 -1.29
CA ASP A 126 18.92 5.43 -2.30
C ASP A 126 17.67 6.20 -1.86
N LYS A 127 16.88 5.61 -0.94
CA LYS A 127 15.74 6.28 -0.32
C LYS A 127 16.12 6.71 1.08
N ILE A 128 16.66 7.91 1.16
CA ILE A 128 16.98 8.59 2.41
C ILE A 128 15.70 9.29 2.87
N GLY A 129 15.22 8.97 4.08
CA GLY A 129 14.11 9.71 4.69
C GLY A 129 14.50 11.17 4.93
N GLU A 130 13.52 12.05 5.15
CA GLU A 130 13.78 13.47 5.44
C GLU A 130 14.77 13.67 6.60
N ASP A 131 14.83 12.71 7.52
CA ASP A 131 15.74 12.65 8.68
C ASP A 131 17.18 12.20 8.36
N GLY A 132 17.54 11.99 7.09
CA GLY A 132 18.87 11.54 6.68
C GLY A 132 19.13 10.04 6.92
N ARG A 133 18.11 9.26 7.30
CA ARG A 133 18.24 7.82 7.59
C ARG A 133 17.83 6.97 6.40
N SER A 134 18.53 5.87 6.18
CA SER A 134 18.15 4.84 5.20
C SER A 134 16.79 4.25 5.56
N LEU A 135 15.89 4.18 4.58
CA LEU A 135 14.56 3.60 4.78
C LEU A 135 14.61 2.07 4.65
N LEU A 136 13.82 1.40 5.50
CA LEU A 136 13.61 -0.04 5.43
C LEU A 136 12.60 -0.34 4.33
N THR A 137 13.02 -1.02 3.28
CA THR A 137 12.19 -1.37 2.13
C THR A 137 11.77 -2.83 2.19
N LEU A 138 10.60 -3.11 1.62
CA LEU A 138 10.10 -4.45 1.38
C LEU A 138 9.73 -4.54 -0.10
N ASN A 139 10.47 -5.36 -0.83
CA ASN A 139 10.30 -5.54 -2.27
C ASN A 139 9.58 -6.86 -2.54
N PHE A 140 8.65 -6.83 -3.48
CA PHE A 140 7.87 -7.98 -3.92
C PHE A 140 8.15 -8.25 -5.39
N GLU A 141 8.19 -9.52 -5.74
CA GLU A 141 8.35 -9.98 -7.12
C GLU A 141 7.20 -10.93 -7.47
N GLN A 142 6.66 -10.78 -8.68
CA GLN A 142 5.63 -11.66 -9.17
C GLN A 142 6.22 -13.05 -9.42
N ILE A 143 5.64 -14.07 -8.81
CA ILE A 143 6.10 -15.46 -8.94
C ILE A 143 5.21 -16.27 -9.87
N THR A 144 3.89 -16.04 -9.84
CA THR A 144 2.95 -16.80 -10.64
C THR A 144 1.64 -16.03 -10.85
N ARG A 145 0.85 -16.49 -11.82
CA ARG A 145 -0.47 -15.97 -12.18
C ARG A 145 -1.46 -17.13 -12.24
N ILE A 146 -2.58 -16.97 -11.55
CA ILE A 146 -3.73 -17.87 -11.63
C ILE A 146 -4.77 -17.19 -12.52
N GLN A 147 -5.23 -17.89 -13.56
CA GLN A 147 -6.29 -17.41 -14.43
C GLN A 147 -7.61 -18.08 -14.05
N THR A 148 -8.65 -17.30 -13.84
CA THR A 148 -10.00 -17.80 -13.57
C THR A 148 -10.83 -17.95 -14.84
N ASP A 149 -11.90 -18.74 -14.79
CA ASP A 149 -12.85 -18.99 -15.90
C ASP A 149 -13.22 -17.68 -16.62
N GLU A 150 -12.87 -17.63 -17.91
CA GLU A 150 -13.34 -16.64 -18.86
C GLU A 150 -14.68 -17.13 -19.43
N LYS A 151 -15.80 -16.53 -18.97
CA LYS A 151 -17.10 -16.78 -19.60
C LYS A 151 -17.24 -15.89 -20.84
N PRO A 152 -17.22 -16.44 -22.07
CA PRO A 152 -17.47 -15.65 -23.26
C PRO A 152 -18.92 -15.12 -23.22
N GLY A 153 -19.08 -13.80 -23.19
CA GLY A 153 -20.38 -13.14 -23.41
C GLY A 153 -21.09 -12.57 -22.18
N GLN A 154 -20.50 -12.57 -20.98
CA GLN A 154 -21.01 -11.77 -19.86
C GLN A 154 -19.93 -10.84 -19.28
N PRO A 155 -20.22 -9.54 -19.06
CA PRO A 155 -19.27 -8.58 -18.50
C PRO A 155 -18.99 -8.82 -17.00
N TYR A 156 -19.56 -9.87 -16.40
CA TYR A 156 -19.35 -10.19 -15.00
C TYR A 156 -18.01 -10.90 -14.84
N GLN A 157 -16.96 -10.10 -14.73
CA GLN A 157 -15.61 -10.56 -14.38
C GLN A 157 -15.69 -11.32 -13.04
N ALA A 158 -15.30 -12.60 -13.07
CA ALA A 158 -15.15 -13.39 -11.86
C ALA A 158 -14.02 -12.78 -11.03
N ARG A 159 -14.37 -11.86 -10.12
CA ARG A 159 -13.39 -11.25 -9.21
C ARG A 159 -12.82 -12.35 -8.34
N CYS A 160 -11.53 -12.61 -8.49
CA CYS A 160 -10.84 -13.64 -7.73
C CYS A 160 -10.74 -13.18 -6.27
N PHE A 161 -11.70 -13.50 -5.41
CA PHE A 161 -11.72 -13.05 -4.01
C PHE A 161 -10.60 -13.73 -3.21
N CYS A 162 -9.53 -12.99 -2.94
CA CYS A 162 -8.56 -13.35 -1.92
C CYS A 162 -9.14 -12.91 -0.55
N GLN A 163 -9.58 -13.86 0.28
CA GLN A 163 -10.07 -13.61 1.64
C GLN A 163 -9.00 -13.92 2.67
#